data_AF-A0A8J6T659-F1
#
_entry.id   AF-A0A8J6T659-F1
#
_cell.length_a   1.000
_cell.length_b   1.000
_cell.length_c   1.000
_cell.angle_alpha   90.00
_cell.angle_beta   90.00
_cell.angle_gamma   90.00
#
_symmetry.space_group_name_H-M   'P 1'
#
loop_
_entity.id
_entity.type
_entity.pdbx_description
1 polymer ?
#
loop_
_entity_poly.entity_id
_entity_poly.type
_entity_poly.pdbx_seq_one_letter_code
_entity_poly.pdbx_strand_id
1 'polypeptide(L)' 'MKVLILYTSLTGNTESMAENVAEGVKEAGAEPVLKEVFNTQASDLLNYDGCILGA' A
#
# COMPACT_ATOMS: atom_id res chain seq x y z
N MET A 1 9.82 -7.74 6.89
CA MET A 1 9.60 -7.44 5.46
C MET A 1 8.49 -6.41 5.39
N LYS A 2 8.77 -5.19 4.96
CA LYS A 2 7.80 -4.10 4.84
C LYS A 2 7.32 -3.98 3.40
N VAL A 3 6.00 -4.00 3.21
CA VAL A 3 5.37 -3.88 1.90
C VAL A 3 4.57 -2.59 1.86
N LEU A 4 4.93 -1.69 0.95
CA LEU A 4 4.19 -0.46 0.71
C LEU A 4 2.96 -0.75 -0.15
N ILE A 5 1.79 -0.34 0.31
CA ILE A 5 0.54 -0.37 -0.45
C ILE A 5 0.19 1.08 -0.76
N LEU A 6 0.47 1.49 -2.00
CA LEU A 6 0.25 2.83 -2.50
C LEU A 6 -1.05 2.84 -3.30
N TYR A 7 -2.00 3.70 -2.90
CA TYR A 7 -3.28 3.80 -3.59
C TYR A 7 -3.69 5.24 -3.88
N THR A 8 -4.58 5.41 -4.84
CA THR A 8 -5.38 6.62 -5.05
C THR A 8 -6.84 6.18 -5.15
N SER A 9 -7.77 7.00 -4.65
CA SER A 9 -9.18 6.64 -4.63
C SER A 9 -10.04 7.90 -4.73
N LEU A 10 -10.92 7.97 -5.73
CA LEU A 10 -11.84 9.10 -5.88
C LEU A 10 -13.10 8.94 -5.03
N THR A 11 -13.60 7.70 -4.91
CA THR A 11 -14.89 7.39 -4.25
C THR A 11 -14.77 6.33 -3.16
N GLY A 12 -13.56 6.01 -2.71
CA GLY A 12 -13.31 5.05 -1.62
C GLY A 12 -13.11 3.59 -2.05
N ASN A 13 -13.45 3.21 -3.28
CA ASN A 13 -13.40 1.80 -3.70
C ASN A 13 -11.97 1.22 -3.66
N THR A 14 -11.00 1.95 -4.20
CA THR A 14 -9.60 1.52 -4.24
C THR A 14 -8.97 1.51 -2.84
N GLU A 15 -9.41 2.39 -1.96
CA GLU A 15 -9.01 2.40 -0.55
C GLU A 15 -9.48 1.13 0.17
N SER A 16 -10.77 0.79 0.05
CA SER A 16 -11.30 -0.46 0.60
C SER A 16 -10.56 -1.68 0.02
N MET A 17 -10.21 -1.67 -1.27
CA MET A 17 -9.39 -2.73 -1.86
C MET A 17 -7.98 -2.77 -1.23
N ALA A 18 -7.34 -1.62 -1.04
CA ALA A 18 -6.02 -1.51 -0.43
C ALA A 18 -6.00 -2.04 1.01
N GLU A 19 -7.05 -1.80 1.80
CA GLU A 19 -7.21 -2.35 3.16
C GLU A 19 -7.28 -3.89 3.14
N ASN A 20 -8.07 -4.47 2.22
CA ASN A 20 -8.15 -5.92 2.07
C ASN A 20 -6.81 -6.53 1.66
N VAL A 21 -6.06 -5.86 0.77
CA VAL A 21 -4.71 -6.29 0.39
C VAL A 21 -3.76 -6.22 1.59
N ALA A 22 -3.91 -5.21 2.46
CA ALA A 22 -3.10 -5.07 3.67
C ALA A 22 -3.26 -6.26 4.61
N GLU A 23 -4.51 -6.70 4.83
CA GLU A 23 -4.77 -7.88 5.64
C GLU A 23 -4.13 -9.14 5.03
N GLY A 24 -4.24 -9.33 3.70
CA GLY A 24 -3.56 -10.45 3.04
C GLY A 24 -2.02 -10.41 3.18
N VAL A 25 -1.40 -9.23 3.11
CA VAL A 25 0.04 -9.05 3.35
C VAL A 25 0.42 -9.41 4.79
N LYS A 26 -0.42 -9.02 5.75
CA LYS A 26 -0.24 -9.32 7.18
C LYS A 26 -0.40 -10.82 7.46
N GLU A 27 -1.40 -11.48 6.87
CA GLU A 27 -1.60 -12.93 6.94
C GLU A 27 -0.42 -13.70 6.35
N ALA A 28 0.23 -13.17 5.31
CA ALA A 28 1.45 -13.73 4.74
C ALA A 28 2.71 -13.51 5.60
N GLY A 29 2.60 -12.83 6.75
CA GLY A 29 3.70 -12.59 7.68
C GLY A 29 4.57 -11.36 7.35
N ALA A 30 4.11 -10.48 6.47
CA ALA A 30 4.77 -9.21 6.17
C ALA A 30 4.07 -8.03 6.87
N GLU A 31 4.75 -6.88 6.91
CA GLU A 31 4.23 -5.64 7.51
C GLU A 31 3.69 -4.72 6.40
N PRO A 32 2.36 -4.58 6.25
CA PRO A 32 1.79 -3.66 5.28
C PRO A 32 1.90 -2.21 5.75
N VAL A 33 2.19 -1.31 4.81
CA VAL A 33 2.17 0.14 5.03
C VAL A 33 1.26 0.78 3.98
N LEU A 34 0.06 1.18 4.38
CA LEU A 34 -0.86 1.91 3.50
C LEU A 34 -0.43 3.38 3.37
N LYS A 35 -0.36 3.87 2.14
CA LYS A 35 -0.19 5.29 1.83
C LYS A 35 -1.01 5.71 0.63
N GLU A 36 -1.53 6.93 0.69
CA GLU A 36 -2.09 7.60 -0.47
C GLU A 36 -0.97 8.19 -1.35
N VAL A 37 -1.12 8.10 -2.67
CA VAL A 37 -0.14 8.57 -3.66
C VAL A 37 0.24 10.04 -3.45
N PHE A 38 -0.73 10.90 -3.13
CA PHE A 38 -0.50 12.33 -2.98
C PHE A 38 0.42 12.70 -1.80
N ASN A 39 0.65 11.77 -0.87
CA ASN A 39 1.47 11.98 0.33
C ASN A 39 2.81 11.21 0.28
N THR A 40 3.23 10.74 -0.90
CA THR A 40 4.41 9.86 -1.03
C THR A 40 5.34 10.33 -2.14
N GLN A 41 6.65 10.35 -1.89
CA GLN A 41 7.65 10.62 -2.92
C GLN A 41 8.17 9.31 -3.54
N ALA A 42 8.58 9.36 -4.82
CA ALA A 42 9.13 8.20 -5.51
C ALA A 42 10.36 7.61 -4.80
N SER A 43 11.16 8.44 -4.13
CA SER A 43 12.30 8.02 -3.32
C SER A 43 11.90 7.17 -2.10
N ASP A 44 10.68 7.34 -1.58
CA ASP A 44 10.23 6.63 -0.39
C ASP A 44 10.06 5.14 -0.65
N LEU A 45 9.78 4.74 -1.90
CA LEU A 45 9.59 3.34 -2.30
C LEU A 45 10.84 2.49 -2.01
N LEU A 46 12.03 3.10 -2.01
CA LEU A 46 13.30 2.42 -1.74
C LEU A 46 13.44 1.96 -0.28
N ASN A 47 12.60 2.46 0.63
CA ASN A 47 12.61 2.08 2.04
C ASN A 47 11.81 0.80 2.35
N TYR A 48 11.26 0.15 1.32
CA TYR A 48 10.37 -0.99 1.45
C TYR A 48 10.92 -2.18 0.65
N ASP A 49 10.61 -3.40 1.13
CA ASP A 49 11.04 -4.64 0.49
C ASP A 49 10.17 -5.00 -0.73
N GLY A 50 8.98 -4.41 -0.81
CA GLY A 50 8.05 -4.57 -1.93
C GLY A 50 7.02 -3.45 -1.98
N CYS A 51 6.41 -3.25 -3.15
CA CYS A 51 5.39 -2.24 -3.37
C CYS A 51 4.23 -2.78 -4.20
N ILE A 52 3.01 -2.42 -3.79
CA ILE A 52 1.74 -2.71 -4.48
C ILE A 52 1.12 -1.35 -4.83
N LEU A 53 0.66 -1.20 -6.06
CA LEU A 53 0.08 0.04 -6.59
C LEU A 53 -1.38 -0.18 -7.00
N GLY A 54 -2.28 0.67 -6.54
CA GLY A 54 -3.70 0.66 -6.90
C GLY A 54 -4.21 2.06 -7.30
N ALA A 55 -5.19 2.12 -8.20
CA ALA A 55 -5.85 3.35 -8.65
C ALA A 55 -7.36 3.14 -8.81
#